data_AF-A0A7X7JBA9-F1
#
_entry.id   AF-A0A7X7JBA9-F1
#
_cell.length_a   1.000
_cell.length_b   1.000
_cell.length_c   1.000
_cell.angle_alpha   90.00
_cell.angle_beta   90.00
_cell.angle_gamma   90.00
#
_symmetry.space_group_name_H-M   'P 1'
#
loop_
_entity.id
_entity.type
_entity.pdbx_description
1 polymer ?
#
loop_
_entity_poly.entity_id
_entity_poly.type
_entity_poly.pdbx_seq_one_letter_code
_entity_poly.pdbx_strand_id
1 'polypeptide(L)'
;MTDWTFRPLPDGSGWAAHLAAEERAALADLVDDVAALLDEGRPAAEDLPGLRIGTGPVEPPRDPAVRRLLPDASRADPDVAAEFRRLTEDDLRTTKLDQLGLLRRALTAEGPDLVVRAADAPRVAAALTDVRLVVAERLGVRTEEDADAVVRLAVAGGPLHPADPATVARRYLAAVSLLLSALQDSLVEAMLAALPDEPGDGRHGPDESGD
;
A
#
# COMPACT_ATOMS: atom_id res chain seq x y z
N MET A 1 9.04 -1.50 -22.51
CA MET A 1 8.72 -1.47 -21.07
C MET A 1 7.32 -0.91 -20.97
N THR A 2 6.42 -1.60 -20.27
CA THR A 2 5.08 -1.09 -19.98
C THR A 2 5.20 0.19 -19.16
N ASP A 3 4.48 1.24 -19.54
CA ASP A 3 4.46 2.52 -18.83
C ASP A 3 3.31 2.49 -17.80
N TRP A 4 3.64 2.26 -16.53
CA TRP A 4 2.67 2.20 -15.42
C TRP A 4 2.45 3.57 -14.75
N THR A 5 2.68 4.66 -15.48
CA THR A 5 2.64 6.02 -14.93
C THR A 5 1.22 6.55 -14.85
N PHE A 6 0.83 7.07 -13.68
CA PHE A 6 -0.39 7.84 -13.51
C PHE A 6 -0.34 9.16 -14.30
N ARG A 7 -1.31 9.37 -15.19
CA ARG A 7 -1.50 10.60 -15.97
C ARG A 7 -2.77 11.32 -15.53
N PRO A 8 -2.80 12.66 -15.52
CA PRO A 8 -3.98 13.40 -15.12
C PRO A 8 -5.16 13.11 -16.05
N LEU A 9 -6.34 12.95 -15.46
CA LEU A 9 -7.58 12.86 -16.22
C LEU A 9 -7.90 14.20 -16.89
N PRO A 10 -8.55 14.20 -18.08
CA PRO A 10 -8.89 15.44 -18.79
C PRO A 10 -9.78 16.39 -17.99
N ASP A 11 -10.58 15.87 -17.05
CA ASP A 11 -11.48 16.63 -16.20
C ASP A 11 -10.83 17.12 -14.89
N GLY A 12 -9.55 16.80 -14.66
CA GLY A 12 -8.81 17.16 -13.45
C GLY A 12 -9.29 16.45 -12.19
N SER A 13 -10.18 15.44 -12.28
CA SER A 13 -10.78 14.78 -11.12
C SER A 13 -9.86 13.74 -10.45
N GLY A 14 -8.70 13.46 -11.04
CA GLY A 14 -7.74 12.48 -10.57
C GLY A 14 -6.78 12.04 -11.68
N TRP A 15 -6.33 10.80 -11.61
CA TRP A 15 -5.33 10.24 -12.51
C TRP A 15 -5.72 8.83 -12.98
N ALA A 16 -5.12 8.41 -14.08
CA ALA A 16 -5.27 7.07 -14.63
C ALA A 16 -3.91 6.49 -15.02
N ALA A 17 -3.67 5.23 -14.67
CA ALA A 17 -2.52 4.46 -15.14
C ALA A 17 -3.02 3.27 -15.98
N HIS A 18 -2.42 3.06 -17.14
CA HIS A 18 -2.78 1.93 -17.99
C HIS A 18 -2.16 0.63 -17.46
N LEU A 19 -2.97 -0.42 -17.34
CA LEU A 19 -2.53 -1.74 -16.92
C LEU A 19 -3.00 -2.81 -17.92
N ALA A 20 -2.14 -3.76 -18.24
CA ALA A 20 -2.59 -4.94 -18.97
C ALA A 20 -3.64 -5.71 -18.14
N ALA A 21 -4.55 -6.43 -18.81
CA ALA A 21 -5.62 -7.15 -18.13
C ALA A 21 -5.07 -8.16 -17.10
N GLU A 22 -3.96 -8.81 -17.43
CA GLU A 22 -3.27 -9.77 -16.58
C GLU A 22 -2.63 -9.09 -15.36
N GLU A 23 -1.99 -7.94 -15.53
CA GLU A 23 -1.38 -7.15 -14.44
C GLU A 23 -2.45 -6.66 -13.47
N ARG A 24 -3.57 -6.21 -14.01
CA ARG A 24 -4.71 -5.69 -13.25
C ARG A 24 -5.39 -6.80 -12.46
N ALA A 25 -5.60 -7.98 -13.06
CA ALA A 25 -6.12 -9.16 -12.37
C ALA A 25 -5.16 -9.65 -11.27
N ALA A 26 -3.87 -9.75 -11.59
CA ALA A 26 -2.82 -10.13 -10.64
C ALA A 26 -2.78 -9.21 -9.40
N LEU A 27 -2.92 -7.90 -9.59
CA LEU A 27 -3.00 -6.94 -8.48
C LEU A 27 -4.31 -7.10 -7.69
N ALA A 28 -5.43 -7.34 -8.36
CA ALA A 28 -6.71 -7.53 -7.68
C ALA A 28 -6.70 -8.77 -6.78
N ASP A 29 -6.18 -9.90 -7.28
CA ASP A 29 -6.02 -11.14 -6.53
C ASP A 29 -5.08 -10.94 -5.34
N LEU A 30 -3.96 -10.24 -5.53
CA LEU A 30 -3.02 -9.94 -4.44
C LEU A 30 -3.64 -9.02 -3.38
N VAL A 31 -4.46 -8.05 -3.77
CA VAL A 31 -5.19 -7.19 -2.82
C VAL A 31 -6.20 -8.03 -2.02
N ASP A 32 -6.89 -8.96 -2.67
CA ASP A 32 -7.82 -9.89 -2.00
C ASP A 32 -7.07 -10.80 -1.00
N ASP A 33 -5.90 -11.33 -1.37
CA ASP A 33 -5.04 -12.13 -0.48
C ASP A 33 -4.57 -11.33 0.75
N VAL A 34 -4.16 -10.08 0.57
CA VAL A 34 -3.74 -9.20 1.68
C VAL A 34 -4.92 -8.85 2.59
N ALA A 35 -6.10 -8.61 2.01
CA ALA A 35 -7.31 -8.35 2.77
C ALA A 35 -7.73 -9.58 3.59
N ALA A 36 -7.72 -10.77 3.00
CA ALA A 36 -8.00 -12.02 3.70
C ALA A 36 -7.02 -12.26 4.85
N LEU A 37 -5.72 -12.05 4.60
CA LEU A 37 -4.67 -12.17 5.62
C LEU A 37 -4.87 -11.20 6.80
N LEU A 38 -5.37 -9.98 6.52
CA LEU A 38 -5.73 -9.01 7.57
C LEU A 38 -7.03 -9.36 8.30
N ASP A 39 -7.95 -10.09 7.71
CA ASP A 39 -9.22 -10.44 8.34
C ASP A 39 -9.10 -11.70 9.23
N GLU A 40 -8.25 -12.67 8.86
CA GLU A 40 -8.02 -13.92 9.62
C GLU A 40 -7.62 -13.70 11.09
N GLY A 41 -6.94 -12.58 11.39
CA GLY A 41 -6.46 -12.24 12.73
C GLY A 41 -7.42 -11.39 13.56
N ARG A 42 -8.62 -11.08 13.05
CA ARG A 42 -9.54 -10.17 13.72
C ARG A 42 -10.17 -10.87 14.94
N PRO A 43 -10.07 -10.29 16.15
CA PRO A 43 -10.74 -10.86 17.31
C PRO A 43 -12.25 -10.84 17.09
N ALA A 44 -12.95 -11.88 17.56
CA ALA A 44 -14.41 -11.88 17.59
C ALA A 44 -14.87 -10.68 18.43
N ALA A 45 -15.58 -9.74 17.82
CA ALA A 45 -16.12 -8.61 18.55
C ALA A 45 -17.21 -9.10 19.51
N GLU A 46 -17.13 -8.72 20.78
CA GLU A 46 -18.33 -8.72 21.61
C GLU A 46 -19.20 -7.57 21.10
N ASP A 47 -20.33 -7.90 20.46
CA ASP A 47 -21.28 -6.94 19.90
C ASP A 47 -21.99 -6.17 21.03
N LEU A 48 -21.30 -5.18 21.61
CA LEU A 48 -21.88 -4.18 22.49
C LEU A 48 -22.21 -2.92 21.67
N PRO A 49 -23.48 -2.48 21.62
CA PRO A 49 -23.87 -1.30 20.85
C PRO A 49 -23.10 -0.05 21.29
N GLY A 50 -22.30 0.52 20.37
CA GLY A 50 -21.60 1.79 20.58
C GLY A 50 -20.22 1.70 21.23
N LEU A 51 -19.69 0.49 21.53
CA LEU A 51 -18.37 0.34 22.13
C LEU A 51 -17.72 -1.00 21.77
N ARG A 52 -16.84 -1.01 20.77
CA ARG A 52 -15.96 -2.16 20.47
C ARG A 52 -14.73 -2.09 21.38
N ILE A 53 -14.91 -2.32 22.69
CA ILE A 53 -13.75 -2.57 23.56
C ILE A 53 -13.43 -4.05 23.45
N GLY A 54 -12.26 -4.39 22.90
CA GLY A 54 -11.67 -5.72 23.08
C GLY A 54 -11.44 -5.93 24.57
N THR A 55 -12.27 -6.76 25.22
CA THR A 55 -12.23 -6.99 26.67
C THR A 55 -11.13 -7.99 27.08
N GLY A 56 -10.47 -8.63 26.12
CA GLY A 56 -9.40 -9.61 26.33
C GLY A 56 -8.03 -9.18 25.78
N PRO A 57 -6.94 -9.83 26.22
CA PRO A 57 -5.60 -9.60 25.68
C PRO A 57 -5.54 -9.94 24.18
N VAL A 58 -5.03 -9.00 23.38
CA VAL A 58 -4.79 -9.20 21.94
C VAL A 58 -3.34 -9.62 21.73
N GLU A 59 -3.18 -10.90 21.38
CA GLU A 59 -1.87 -11.46 21.05
C GLU A 59 -1.31 -10.83 19.77
N PRO A 60 0.01 -10.60 19.67
CA PRO A 60 0.61 -10.13 18.43
C PRO A 60 0.27 -11.06 17.26
N PRO A 61 0.03 -10.53 16.05
CA PRO A 61 -0.20 -11.36 14.87
C PRO A 61 0.91 -12.40 14.70
N ARG A 62 0.58 -13.65 14.34
CA ARG A 62 1.59 -14.70 14.16
C ARG A 62 2.37 -14.54 12.86
N ASP A 63 1.69 -14.07 11.82
CA ASP A 63 2.28 -13.85 10.51
C ASP A 63 3.15 -12.58 10.51
N PRO A 64 4.42 -12.65 10.05
CA PRO A 64 5.33 -11.52 10.07
C PRO A 64 4.94 -10.39 9.11
N ALA A 65 4.20 -10.69 8.03
CA ALA A 65 3.67 -9.67 7.13
C ALA A 65 2.56 -8.88 7.83
N VAL A 66 1.68 -9.55 8.57
CA VAL A 66 0.65 -8.87 9.37
C VAL A 66 1.28 -8.02 10.48
N ARG A 67 2.36 -8.48 11.12
CA ARG A 67 3.11 -7.64 12.08
C ARG A 67 3.70 -6.37 11.46
N ARG A 68 4.07 -6.40 10.18
CA ARG A 68 4.52 -5.20 9.47
C ARG A 68 3.37 -4.23 9.20
N LEU A 69 2.18 -4.75 8.91
CA LEU A 69 0.98 -3.94 8.72
C LEU A 69 0.46 -3.38 10.06
N LEU A 70 0.57 -4.14 11.14
CA LEU A 70 0.09 -3.78 12.48
C LEU A 70 1.28 -3.70 13.45
N PRO A 71 2.16 -2.68 13.32
CA PRO A 71 3.35 -2.58 14.13
C PRO A 71 3.03 -2.24 15.59
N ASP A 72 3.85 -2.77 16.50
CA ASP A 72 3.74 -2.43 17.92
C ASP A 72 4.05 -0.93 18.15
N ALA A 73 3.23 -0.27 18.97
CA ALA A 73 3.43 1.12 19.35
C ALA A 73 4.66 1.34 20.25
N SER A 74 5.14 0.28 20.91
CA SER A 74 6.35 0.30 21.71
C SER A 74 7.18 -0.96 21.51
N ARG A 75 8.46 -0.80 21.19
CA ARG A 75 9.42 -1.91 21.14
C ARG A 75 10.09 -2.18 22.49
N ALA A 76 10.07 -1.21 23.39
CA ALA A 76 10.76 -1.26 24.66
C ALA A 76 9.87 -1.76 25.81
N ASP A 77 8.54 -1.66 25.64
CA ASP A 77 7.56 -1.95 26.68
C ASP A 77 6.43 -2.85 26.12
N PRO A 78 6.47 -4.17 26.38
CA PRO A 78 5.47 -5.12 25.92
C PRO A 78 4.06 -4.86 26.46
N ASP A 79 3.94 -4.31 27.67
CA ASP A 79 2.65 -4.06 28.31
C ASP A 79 1.96 -2.87 27.64
N VAL A 80 2.72 -1.80 27.34
CA VAL A 80 2.24 -0.67 26.55
C VAL A 80 1.86 -1.11 25.13
N ALA A 81 2.65 -1.98 24.50
CA ALA A 81 2.31 -2.52 23.18
C ALA A 81 1.01 -3.33 23.21
N ALA A 82 0.80 -4.17 24.22
CA ALA A 82 -0.41 -4.97 24.39
C ALA A 82 -1.66 -4.11 24.65
N GLU A 83 -1.53 -3.08 25.49
CA GLU A 83 -2.58 -2.09 25.74
C GLU A 83 -2.98 -1.37 24.45
N PHE A 84 -1.99 -0.89 23.69
CA PHE A 84 -2.22 -0.16 22.45
C PHE A 84 -2.89 -1.03 21.39
N ARG A 85 -2.44 -2.30 21.22
CA ARG A 85 -3.10 -3.25 20.31
C ARG A 85 -4.56 -3.47 20.69
N ARG A 86 -4.83 -3.70 21.98
CA ARG A 86 -6.20 -3.90 22.46
C ARG A 86 -7.11 -2.72 22.16
N LEU A 87 -6.59 -1.50 22.20
CA LEU A 87 -7.35 -0.28 21.97
C LEU A 87 -7.49 0.11 20.50
N THR A 88 -6.53 -0.24 19.63
CA THR A 88 -6.43 0.37 18.28
C THR A 88 -6.39 -0.62 17.13
N GLU A 89 -6.09 -1.90 17.38
CA GLU A 89 -5.84 -2.85 16.29
C GLU A 89 -7.08 -3.09 15.42
N ASP A 90 -8.29 -3.15 16.00
CA ASP A 90 -9.53 -3.34 15.24
C ASP A 90 -9.82 -2.16 14.30
N ASP A 91 -9.62 -0.93 14.78
CA ASP A 91 -9.79 0.29 13.98
C ASP A 91 -8.73 0.40 12.88
N LEU A 92 -7.48 0.01 13.19
CA LEU A 92 -6.40 -0.03 12.21
C LEU A 92 -6.66 -1.08 11.13
N ARG A 93 -7.09 -2.29 11.50
CA ARG A 93 -7.50 -3.33 10.54
C ARG A 93 -8.66 -2.85 9.68
N THR A 94 -9.69 -2.24 10.27
CA THR A 94 -10.84 -1.69 9.54
C THR A 94 -10.40 -0.64 8.52
N THR A 95 -9.55 0.30 8.93
CA THR A 95 -9.00 1.34 8.04
C THR A 95 -8.25 0.73 6.85
N LYS A 96 -7.40 -0.28 7.10
CA LYS A 96 -6.63 -0.95 6.05
C LYS A 96 -7.51 -1.75 5.11
N LEU A 97 -8.49 -2.49 5.63
CA LEU A 97 -9.46 -3.23 4.83
C LEU A 97 -10.28 -2.30 3.94
N ASP A 98 -10.69 -1.13 4.44
CA ASP A 98 -11.39 -0.12 3.65
C ASP A 98 -10.52 0.46 2.52
N GLN A 99 -9.23 0.70 2.80
CA GLN A 99 -8.25 1.16 1.81
C GLN A 99 -7.99 0.09 0.74
N LEU A 100 -7.79 -1.17 1.13
CA LEU A 100 -7.64 -2.30 0.21
C LEU A 100 -8.90 -2.50 -0.63
N GLY A 101 -10.09 -2.41 -0.02
CA GLY A 101 -11.37 -2.49 -0.72
C GLY A 101 -11.56 -1.37 -1.74
N LEU A 102 -11.07 -0.15 -1.44
CA LEU A 102 -11.05 0.96 -2.39
C LEU A 102 -10.15 0.67 -3.60
N LEU A 103 -8.91 0.25 -3.36
CA LEU A 103 -7.97 -0.14 -4.42
C LEU A 103 -8.54 -1.29 -5.25
N ARG A 104 -9.14 -2.29 -4.61
CA ARG A 104 -9.77 -3.45 -5.25
C ARG A 104 -10.92 -3.05 -6.19
N ARG A 105 -11.78 -2.11 -5.76
CA ARG A 105 -12.84 -1.57 -6.62
C ARG A 105 -12.26 -0.83 -7.83
N ALA A 106 -11.21 -0.02 -7.64
CA ALA A 106 -10.54 0.67 -8.73
C ALA A 106 -9.91 -0.32 -9.73
N LEU A 107 -9.27 -1.38 -9.23
CA LEU A 107 -8.71 -2.47 -10.04
C LEU A 107 -9.78 -3.33 -10.73
N THR A 108 -11.04 -3.28 -10.35
CA THR A 108 -12.12 -4.08 -10.98
C THR A 108 -13.18 -3.26 -11.71
N ALA A 109 -13.02 -1.94 -11.74
CA ALA A 109 -13.82 -1.05 -12.56
C ALA A 109 -13.71 -1.37 -14.06
N GLU A 110 -14.72 -1.00 -14.85
CA GLU A 110 -14.67 -1.20 -16.29
C GLU A 110 -13.58 -0.34 -16.95
N GLY A 111 -13.02 -0.85 -18.05
CA GLY A 111 -11.97 -0.17 -18.82
C GLY A 111 -10.56 -0.71 -18.54
N PRO A 112 -9.57 -0.27 -19.33
CA PRO A 112 -8.21 -0.78 -19.23
C PRO A 112 -7.36 -0.10 -18.14
N ASP A 113 -7.84 1.00 -17.57
CA ASP A 113 -7.02 1.86 -16.72
C ASP A 113 -7.38 1.73 -15.24
N LEU A 114 -6.37 1.77 -14.39
CA LEU A 114 -6.54 2.00 -12.96
C LEU A 114 -6.79 3.50 -12.74
N VAL A 115 -8.06 3.85 -12.49
CA VAL A 115 -8.48 5.23 -12.25
C VAL A 115 -8.51 5.53 -10.75
N VAL A 116 -7.81 6.59 -10.33
CA VAL A 116 -7.73 7.04 -8.94
C VAL A 116 -8.18 8.50 -8.85
N ARG A 117 -9.27 8.76 -8.12
CA ARG A 117 -9.75 10.13 -7.89
C ARG A 117 -8.87 10.87 -6.91
N ALA A 118 -8.75 12.18 -7.06
CA ALA A 118 -7.90 13.02 -6.22
C ALA A 118 -8.22 12.86 -4.72
N ALA A 119 -9.50 12.77 -4.37
CA ALA A 119 -9.95 12.57 -2.98
C ALA A 119 -9.56 11.20 -2.39
N ASP A 120 -9.38 10.18 -3.24
CA ASP A 120 -9.08 8.80 -2.86
C ASP A 120 -7.58 8.49 -2.90
N ALA A 121 -6.77 9.32 -3.58
CA ALA A 121 -5.36 9.06 -3.84
C ALA A 121 -4.52 8.76 -2.58
N PRO A 122 -4.65 9.49 -1.45
CA PRO A 122 -3.92 9.15 -0.23
C PRO A 122 -4.26 7.75 0.31
N ARG A 123 -5.52 7.33 0.19
CA ARG A 123 -6.00 6.02 0.66
C ARG A 123 -5.54 4.90 -0.27
N VAL A 124 -5.52 5.16 -1.58
CA VAL A 124 -4.98 4.22 -2.57
C VAL A 124 -3.47 4.06 -2.39
N ALA A 125 -2.73 5.14 -2.18
CA ALA A 125 -1.30 5.10 -1.86
C ALA A 125 -1.00 4.32 -0.57
N ALA A 126 -1.84 4.46 0.46
CA ALA A 126 -1.74 3.66 1.67
C ALA A 126 -1.98 2.16 1.40
N ALA A 127 -3.00 1.81 0.62
CA ALA A 127 -3.28 0.42 0.23
C ALA A 127 -2.13 -0.20 -0.57
N LEU A 128 -1.58 0.53 -1.54
CA LEU A 128 -0.41 0.10 -2.32
C LEU A 128 0.81 -0.14 -1.41
N THR A 129 1.01 0.73 -0.41
CA THR A 129 2.07 0.55 0.60
C THR A 129 1.87 -0.73 1.41
N ASP A 130 0.64 -1.02 1.85
CA ASP A 130 0.34 -2.24 2.60
C ASP A 130 0.61 -3.50 1.78
N VAL A 131 0.17 -3.52 0.51
CA VAL A 131 0.46 -4.64 -0.39
C VAL A 131 1.97 -4.79 -0.62
N ARG A 132 2.71 -3.69 -0.82
CA ARG A 132 4.17 -3.71 -0.97
C ARG A 132 4.87 -4.29 0.26
N LEU A 133 4.42 -3.95 1.47
CA LEU A 133 4.99 -4.49 2.71
C LEU A 133 4.82 -6.00 2.82
N VAL A 134 3.65 -6.52 2.43
CA VAL A 134 3.39 -7.96 2.40
C VAL A 134 4.26 -8.66 1.36
N VAL A 135 4.31 -8.14 0.13
CA VAL A 135 5.14 -8.69 -0.95
C VAL A 135 6.61 -8.71 -0.55
N ALA A 136 7.12 -7.61 0.02
CA ALA A 136 8.50 -7.50 0.50
C ALA A 136 8.81 -8.53 1.61
N GLU A 137 7.88 -8.76 2.54
CA GLU A 137 8.05 -9.77 3.59
C GLU A 137 8.14 -11.18 2.99
N ARG A 138 7.24 -11.53 2.06
CA ARG A 138 7.22 -12.85 1.37
C ARG A 138 8.44 -13.06 0.48
N LEU A 139 8.97 -12.00 -0.12
CA LEU A 139 10.20 -12.04 -0.92
C LEU A 139 11.48 -12.11 -0.07
N GLY A 140 11.37 -11.91 1.25
CA GLY A 140 12.52 -11.93 2.14
C GLY A 140 13.35 -10.65 2.11
N VAL A 141 12.79 -9.50 1.71
CA VAL A 141 13.52 -8.22 1.64
C VAL A 141 13.77 -7.66 3.04
N ARG A 142 15.04 -7.55 3.43
CA ARG A 142 15.49 -6.95 4.70
C ARG A 142 16.54 -5.86 4.47
N THR A 143 17.32 -5.95 3.40
CA THR A 143 18.35 -4.96 3.04
C THR A 143 18.16 -4.41 1.62
N GLU A 144 18.97 -3.43 1.25
CA GLU A 144 19.03 -2.89 -0.11
C GLU A 144 19.51 -3.95 -1.11
N GLU A 145 20.47 -4.80 -0.72
CA GLU A 145 20.96 -5.89 -1.55
C GLU A 145 19.86 -6.94 -1.86
N ASP A 146 18.95 -7.19 -0.91
CA ASP A 146 17.79 -8.05 -1.13
C ASP A 146 16.82 -7.40 -2.15
N ALA A 147 16.60 -6.09 -2.06
CA ALA A 147 15.76 -5.35 -2.99
C ALA A 147 16.34 -5.40 -4.40
N ASP A 148 17.65 -5.21 -4.56
CA ASP A 148 18.34 -5.36 -5.84
C ASP A 148 18.24 -6.78 -6.39
N ALA A 149 18.28 -7.80 -5.51
CA ALA A 149 18.07 -9.19 -5.91
C ALA A 149 16.66 -9.43 -6.45
N VAL A 150 15.65 -8.80 -5.86
CA VAL A 150 14.26 -8.83 -6.36
C VAL A 150 14.17 -8.20 -7.74
N VAL A 151 14.79 -7.03 -7.97
CA VAL A 151 14.82 -6.37 -9.29
C VAL A 151 15.44 -7.31 -10.31
N ARG A 152 16.62 -7.89 -10.01
CA ARG A 152 17.29 -8.86 -10.89
C ARG A 152 16.38 -10.05 -11.19
N LEU A 153 15.71 -10.61 -10.18
CA LEU A 153 14.84 -11.76 -10.34
C LEU A 153 13.64 -11.46 -11.26
N ALA A 154 13.02 -10.29 -11.11
CA ALA A 154 11.89 -9.88 -11.93
C ALA A 154 12.27 -9.78 -13.43
N VAL A 155 13.43 -9.19 -13.72
CA VAL A 155 13.89 -8.95 -15.10
C VAL A 155 14.68 -10.11 -15.71
N ALA A 156 15.14 -11.07 -14.91
CA ALA A 156 16.05 -12.14 -15.35
C ALA A 156 15.41 -13.07 -16.38
N GLY A 157 15.34 -12.74 -17.67
CA GLY A 157 14.75 -13.62 -18.69
C GLY A 157 15.33 -15.05 -18.62
N GLY A 158 14.49 -16.08 -18.73
CA GLY A 158 14.94 -17.47 -18.69
C GLY A 158 13.80 -18.47 -18.55
N PRO A 159 14.03 -19.76 -18.88
CA PRO A 159 13.02 -20.79 -18.74
C PRO A 159 12.68 -20.97 -17.25
N LEU A 160 11.43 -20.73 -16.91
CA LEU A 160 10.87 -21.23 -15.65
C LEU A 160 10.72 -22.73 -15.78
N HIS A 161 11.32 -23.49 -14.87
CA HIS A 161 11.09 -24.92 -14.84
C HIS A 161 9.76 -25.18 -14.11
N PRO A 162 8.76 -25.80 -14.75
CA PRO A 162 7.45 -26.01 -14.12
C PRO A 162 7.52 -26.89 -12.85
N ALA A 163 8.59 -27.66 -12.68
CA ALA A 163 8.81 -28.49 -11.51
C ALA A 163 9.28 -27.71 -10.26
N ASP A 164 9.48 -26.39 -10.37
CA ASP A 164 9.81 -25.52 -9.24
C ASP A 164 8.75 -24.41 -9.05
N PRO A 165 7.60 -24.75 -8.42
CA PRO A 165 6.54 -23.79 -8.14
C PRO A 165 6.99 -22.62 -7.27
N ALA A 166 7.97 -22.84 -6.38
CA ALA A 166 8.46 -21.81 -5.47
C ALA A 166 9.24 -20.73 -6.23
N THR A 167 10.09 -21.12 -7.18
CA THR A 167 10.79 -20.16 -8.05
C THR A 167 9.83 -19.39 -8.94
N VAL A 168 8.80 -20.05 -9.49
CA VAL A 168 7.75 -19.38 -10.29
C VAL A 168 7.02 -18.34 -9.45
N ALA A 169 6.56 -18.71 -8.26
CA ALA A 169 5.86 -17.80 -7.35
C ALA A 169 6.74 -16.63 -6.91
N ARG A 170 8.01 -16.89 -6.57
CA ARG A 170 8.95 -15.83 -6.14
C ARG A 170 9.22 -14.84 -7.27
N ARG A 171 9.35 -15.33 -8.50
CA ARG A 171 9.55 -14.47 -9.67
C ARG A 171 8.31 -13.65 -9.99
N TYR A 172 7.13 -14.25 -9.88
CA TYR A 172 5.85 -13.55 -10.02
C TYR A 172 5.74 -12.40 -9.00
N LEU A 173 5.97 -12.68 -7.72
CA LEU A 173 5.97 -11.67 -6.67
C LEU A 173 7.02 -10.57 -6.92
N ALA A 174 8.18 -10.92 -7.46
CA ALA A 174 9.21 -9.94 -7.83
C ALA A 174 8.73 -9.00 -8.95
N ALA A 175 8.08 -9.55 -9.99
CA ALA A 175 7.51 -8.74 -11.07
C ALA A 175 6.40 -7.81 -10.55
N VAL A 176 5.50 -8.33 -9.72
CA VAL A 176 4.44 -7.53 -9.09
C VAL A 176 5.01 -6.46 -8.16
N SER A 177 6.12 -6.74 -7.46
CA SER A 177 6.81 -5.74 -6.63
C SER A 177 7.30 -4.54 -7.45
N LEU A 178 7.79 -4.75 -8.68
CA LEU A 178 8.19 -3.66 -9.57
C LEU A 178 6.99 -2.84 -10.04
N LEU A 179 5.91 -3.52 -10.44
CA LEU A 179 4.64 -2.90 -10.83
C LEU A 179 4.08 -2.01 -9.71
N LEU A 180 3.96 -2.56 -8.50
CA LEU A 180 3.52 -1.82 -7.31
C LEU A 180 4.42 -0.62 -7.01
N SER A 181 5.73 -0.76 -7.25
CA SER A 181 6.66 0.33 -6.99
C SER A 181 6.48 1.48 -7.97
N ALA A 182 6.40 1.19 -9.27
CA ALA A 182 6.13 2.20 -10.29
C ALA A 182 4.77 2.90 -10.11
N LEU A 183 3.73 2.14 -9.75
CA LEU A 183 2.40 2.70 -9.48
C LEU A 183 2.43 3.65 -8.28
N GLN A 184 3.07 3.24 -7.18
CA GLN A 184 3.19 4.08 -5.99
C GLN A 184 3.98 5.34 -6.27
N ASP A 185 5.14 5.22 -6.92
CA ASP A 185 6.05 6.34 -7.16
C ASP A 185 5.37 7.37 -8.06
N SER A 186 4.73 6.93 -9.15
CA SER A 186 4.02 7.84 -10.06
C SER A 186 2.76 8.46 -9.44
N LEU A 187 2.02 7.73 -8.59
CA LEU A 187 0.87 8.30 -7.88
C LEU A 187 1.30 9.37 -6.88
N VAL A 188 2.36 9.12 -6.11
CA VAL A 188 2.89 10.08 -5.15
C VAL A 188 3.42 11.33 -5.87
N GLU A 189 4.16 11.16 -6.97
CA GLU A 189 4.62 12.27 -7.80
C GLU A 189 3.45 13.11 -8.33
N ALA A 190 2.40 12.45 -8.83
CA ALA A 190 1.18 13.10 -9.31
C ALA A 190 0.45 13.87 -8.19
N MET A 191 0.37 13.30 -6.98
CA MET A 191 -0.20 13.97 -5.82
C MET A 191 0.60 15.21 -5.40
N LEU A 192 1.94 15.11 -5.39
CA LEU A 192 2.83 16.23 -5.06
C LEU A 192 2.72 17.36 -6.09
N ALA A 193 2.65 17.03 -7.38
CA ALA A 193 2.48 18.00 -8.45
C ALA A 193 1.13 18.74 -8.43
N ALA A 194 0.12 18.17 -7.75
CA ALA A 194 -1.21 18.77 -7.60
C ALA A 194 -1.39 19.54 -6.29
N LEU A 195 -0.38 19.59 -5.41
CA LEU A 195 -0.42 20.45 -4.24
C LEU A 195 -0.48 21.92 -4.70
N PRO A 196 -1.32 22.76 -4.07
CA PRO A 196 -1.34 24.18 -4.37
C PRO A 196 0.04 24.79 -4.06
N ASP A 197 0.54 25.67 -4.92
CA ASP A 197 1.71 26.48 -4.62
C ASP A 197 1.43 27.26 -3.33
N GLU A 198 2.29 27.09 -2.31
CA GLU A 198 2.24 27.92 -1.10
C GLU A 198 2.24 29.40 -1.54
N PRO A 199 1.30 30.24 -1.05
CA PRO A 199 1.32 31.66 -1.35
C PRO A 199 2.65 32.23 -0.87
N GLY A 200 3.50 32.62 -1.83
CA GLY A 200 4.82 33.15 -1.55
C GLY A 200 4.77 34.21 -0.45
N ASP A 201 5.66 34.05 0.54
CA ASP A 201 5.87 35.00 1.64
C ASP A 201 6.11 36.40 1.06
N GLY A 202 5.03 37.17 0.98
CA GLY A 202 4.98 38.54 0.47
C GLY A 202 5.62 39.52 1.44
N ARG A 203 6.84 39.24 1.90
CA ARG A 203 7.70 40.24 2.54
C ARG A 203 8.21 41.18 1.45
N HIS A 204 7.32 42.09 1.07
CA HIS A 204 7.70 43.41 0.62
C HIS A 204 8.55 44.03 1.73
N GLY A 205 9.87 43.95 1.59
CA GLY A 205 10.79 44.70 2.42
C GLY A 205 10.43 46.19 2.33
N PRO A 206 10.49 46.95 3.44
CA PRO A 206 10.14 48.35 3.40
C PRO A 206 11.08 49.09 2.43
N ASP A 207 10.42 49.90 1.61
CA ASP A 207 10.93 50.87 0.65
C ASP A 207 12.07 51.72 1.27
N GLU A 208 13.32 51.48 0.84
CA GLU A 208 14.42 52.43 1.05
C GLU A 208 14.29 53.59 0.05
N SER A 209 13.33 54.48 0.34
CA SER A 209 13.40 55.89 -0.04
C SER A 209 14.16 56.59 1.10
N GLY A 210 15.39 57.07 0.95
CA GLY A 210 15.77 58.10 0.01
C GLY A 210 15.53 59.48 0.63
N ASP A 211 16.36 59.90 1.59
CA ASP A 211 16.91 61.27 1.77
C ASP A 211 18.06 61.24 2.81
#